data_AF-A0A3M4TFR8-F1
#
_entry.id   AF-A0A3M4TFR8-F1
#
_cell.length_a   1.000
_cell.length_b   1.000
_cell.length_c   1.000
_cell.angle_alpha   90.00
_cell.angle_beta   90.00
_cell.angle_gamma   90.00
#
_symmetry.space_group_name_H-M   'P 1'
#
loop_
_entity.id
_entity.type
_entity.pdbx_description
1 polymer ?
#
loop_
_entity_poly.entity_id
_entity_poly.type
_entity_poly.pdbx_seq_one_letter_code
_entity_poly.pdbx_strand_id
1 'polypeptide(L)'
;MATSSNFAFLQEHDPVFLKLASTAEQAFASDPNTTLIKLRQLGEALALDLASRSGIEFATNTSQSDLLYKLSREIQLDQNIRSLFHTLRVEGNRAIHGFRTQHREAMDGLKVGRALAIWYHQSFGKNAYAFKAGPFVTPSDPSTPLRDLQSQIEQFKAQLSESNQQLESNQQLAELLKREAEEYAVLAEQMDAESRNHKQLVAEHEAALHKMRIEHEQSLKALQQKLAAQPQASRQVAKKTQQASSSFDLSEDLTRILIDQQLIDAGWAADSLDLTYSKGARPEKGKNKAIAEWPTSSPKACADYVLFAGLTPIAIVEAKRKRINIADRISQAERYAREFNLSPEHLQPWLQAGQAHPWNDGEGSYFRVPFAFSCNGRPFIKQLAEQSGTWFRDLRSPANTRRPLPDFHTPSDLLDLLKRSQPEAEAKLEVEGFAYLKLRDYQEKAIQSVEQALANNQRDCLLAMATGTGKTRTIIGLMYRFLKTERFKRILFLVDRSALGQQAIDSFNDTTLEQNHTLGQIYDIKELGDMAAEAETRVQVATVQAMVSRIFRSDNPPPVGEFDCIIVDEAHRGYTLDQEMTEGELAVRDHSQYL
;
A
#
# COMPACT_ATOMS: atom_id res chain seq x y z
N MET A 1 -4.67 -15.27 -37.82
CA MET A 1 -3.22 -15.38 -37.60
C MET A 1 -3.03 -15.84 -36.17
N ALA A 2 -2.27 -16.91 -35.91
CA ALA A 2 -2.03 -17.36 -34.54
C ALA A 2 -1.19 -16.31 -33.81
N THR A 3 -1.85 -15.48 -33.00
CA THR A 3 -1.19 -14.51 -32.12
C THR A 3 -0.30 -15.28 -31.14
N SER A 4 1.01 -15.06 -31.24
CA SER A 4 2.00 -15.54 -30.28
C SER A 4 1.59 -15.12 -28.86
N SER A 5 1.39 -16.08 -27.96
CA SER A 5 1.09 -15.84 -26.53
C SER A 5 2.10 -14.90 -25.89
N ASN A 6 1.67 -14.00 -25.01
CA ASN A 6 2.57 -13.10 -24.28
C ASN A 6 3.54 -13.84 -23.34
N PHE A 7 3.30 -15.14 -23.11
CA PHE A 7 4.02 -15.99 -22.17
C PHE A 7 4.75 -17.16 -22.85
N ALA A 8 4.82 -17.19 -24.18
CA ALA A 8 5.41 -18.31 -24.93
C ALA A 8 6.84 -18.70 -24.48
N PHE A 9 7.62 -17.72 -23.98
CA PHE A 9 8.96 -17.95 -23.44
C PHE A 9 9.00 -18.84 -22.18
N LEU A 10 7.87 -19.11 -21.54
CA LEU A 10 7.77 -20.05 -20.42
C LEU A 10 7.86 -21.53 -20.84
N GLN A 11 7.83 -21.83 -22.15
CA GLN A 11 7.87 -23.21 -22.65
C GLN A 11 9.11 -24.01 -22.22
N GLU A 12 10.23 -23.34 -21.92
CA GLU A 12 11.45 -24.02 -21.43
C GLU A 12 11.43 -24.34 -19.93
N HIS A 13 10.46 -23.79 -19.19
CA HIS A 13 10.25 -24.01 -17.76
C HIS A 13 9.23 -25.13 -17.54
N ASP A 14 8.75 -25.26 -16.31
CA ASP A 14 7.71 -26.23 -15.99
C ASP A 14 6.45 -25.99 -16.86
N PRO A 15 5.89 -27.04 -17.52
CA PRO A 15 4.71 -26.92 -18.38
C PRO A 15 3.51 -26.24 -17.71
N VAL A 16 3.39 -26.33 -16.39
CA VAL A 16 2.29 -25.73 -15.62
C VAL A 16 2.30 -24.22 -15.74
N PHE A 17 3.47 -23.58 -15.80
CA PHE A 17 3.56 -22.12 -15.88
C PHE A 17 2.97 -21.61 -17.20
N LEU A 18 3.38 -22.20 -18.32
CA LEU A 18 2.84 -21.85 -19.63
C LEU A 18 1.35 -22.17 -19.73
N LYS A 19 0.90 -23.30 -19.17
CA LYS A 19 -0.52 -23.67 -19.21
C LYS A 19 -1.39 -22.71 -18.39
N LEU A 20 -0.96 -22.33 -17.18
CA LEU A 20 -1.66 -21.33 -16.37
C LEU A 20 -1.73 -19.98 -17.08
N ALA A 21 -0.60 -19.51 -17.60
CA ALA A 21 -0.52 -18.20 -18.25
C ALA A 21 -1.34 -18.15 -19.55
N SER A 22 -1.25 -19.17 -20.40
CA SER A 22 -2.03 -19.24 -21.65
C SER A 22 -3.54 -19.38 -21.38
N THR A 23 -3.92 -20.13 -20.34
CA THR A 23 -5.34 -20.22 -19.91
C THR A 23 -5.83 -18.86 -19.43
N ALA A 24 -5.02 -18.09 -18.71
CA ALA A 24 -5.37 -16.75 -18.28
C ALA A 24 -5.59 -15.79 -19.47
N GLU A 25 -4.72 -15.83 -20.48
CA GLU A 25 -4.87 -15.03 -21.69
C GLU A 25 -6.12 -15.42 -22.49
N GLN A 26 -6.39 -16.71 -22.64
CA GLN A 26 -7.55 -17.23 -23.38
C GLN A 26 -8.88 -16.89 -22.69
N ALA A 27 -8.90 -16.90 -21.35
CA ALA A 27 -10.09 -16.58 -20.58
C ALA A 27 -10.41 -15.07 -20.56
N PHE A 28 -9.46 -14.19 -20.93
CA PHE A 28 -9.57 -12.74 -20.73
C PHE A 28 -10.87 -12.13 -21.26
N ALA A 29 -11.23 -12.43 -22.51
CA ALA A 29 -12.42 -11.86 -23.13
C ALA A 29 -13.71 -12.43 -22.50
N SER A 30 -13.76 -13.75 -22.31
CA SER A 30 -14.97 -14.44 -21.89
C SER A 30 -15.23 -14.41 -20.38
N ASP A 31 -14.18 -14.41 -19.57
CA ASP A 31 -14.24 -14.51 -18.10
C ASP A 31 -13.01 -13.86 -17.42
N PRO A 32 -13.06 -12.55 -17.15
CA PRO A 32 -12.04 -11.80 -16.42
C PRO A 32 -11.70 -12.39 -15.04
N ASN A 33 -12.67 -12.98 -14.33
CA ASN A 33 -12.43 -13.60 -13.03
C ASN A 33 -11.46 -14.76 -13.18
N THR A 34 -11.72 -15.64 -14.15
CA THR A 34 -10.85 -16.79 -14.43
C THR A 34 -9.44 -16.33 -14.79
N THR A 35 -9.28 -15.26 -15.57
CA THR A 35 -7.96 -14.67 -15.88
C THR A 35 -7.18 -14.34 -14.61
N LEU A 36 -7.76 -13.58 -13.69
CA LEU A 36 -7.11 -13.20 -12.42
C LEU A 36 -6.81 -14.42 -11.52
N ILE A 37 -7.75 -15.37 -11.45
CA ILE A 37 -7.54 -16.62 -10.69
C ILE A 37 -6.35 -17.41 -11.24
N LYS A 38 -6.25 -17.58 -12.57
CA LYS A 38 -5.14 -18.31 -13.18
C LYS A 38 -3.81 -17.56 -13.04
N LEU A 39 -3.81 -16.23 -13.10
CA LEU A 39 -2.60 -15.41 -12.87
C LEU A 39 -2.11 -15.49 -11.43
N ARG A 40 -3.02 -15.49 -10.45
CA ARG A 40 -2.66 -15.75 -9.05
C ARG A 40 -2.03 -17.13 -8.90
N GLN A 41 -2.64 -18.16 -9.48
CA GLN A 41 -2.12 -19.52 -9.45
C GLN A 41 -0.73 -19.62 -10.11
N LEU A 42 -0.48 -18.86 -11.18
CA LEU A 42 0.85 -18.72 -11.77
C LEU A 42 1.83 -18.10 -10.77
N GLY A 43 1.45 -17.01 -10.10
CA GLY A 43 2.27 -16.39 -9.06
C GLY A 43 2.58 -17.34 -7.89
N GLU A 44 1.61 -18.13 -7.43
CA GLU A 44 1.82 -19.15 -6.40
C GLU A 44 2.81 -20.23 -6.87
N ALA A 45 2.64 -20.74 -8.10
CA ALA A 45 3.51 -21.77 -8.66
C ALA A 45 4.96 -21.27 -8.84
N LEU A 46 5.16 -20.03 -9.30
CA LEU A 46 6.48 -19.40 -9.41
C LEU A 46 7.13 -19.21 -8.03
N ALA A 47 6.37 -18.81 -7.01
CA ALA A 47 6.88 -18.64 -5.65
C ALA A 47 7.28 -19.98 -5.01
N LEU A 48 6.50 -21.04 -5.22
CA LEU A 48 6.80 -22.39 -4.74
C LEU A 48 8.06 -22.95 -5.40
N ASP A 49 8.18 -22.84 -6.72
CA ASP A 49 9.40 -23.26 -7.42
C ASP A 49 10.62 -22.48 -6.93
N LEU A 50 10.50 -21.15 -6.77
CA LEU A 50 11.58 -20.32 -6.24
C LEU A 50 12.01 -20.77 -4.83
N ALA A 51 11.05 -21.07 -3.95
CA ALA A 51 11.33 -21.57 -2.61
C ALA A 51 12.02 -22.94 -2.65
N SER A 52 11.53 -23.86 -3.50
CA SER A 52 12.15 -25.17 -3.70
C SER A 52 13.58 -25.07 -4.24
N ARG A 53 13.85 -24.17 -5.21
CA ARG A 53 15.20 -23.89 -5.72
C ARG A 53 16.13 -23.32 -4.65
N SER A 54 15.57 -22.56 -3.72
CA SER A 54 16.32 -21.92 -2.64
C SER A 54 16.59 -22.85 -1.46
N GLY A 55 15.99 -24.05 -1.44
CA GLY A 55 16.06 -24.97 -0.31
C GLY A 55 15.21 -24.52 0.89
N ILE A 56 14.24 -23.62 0.67
CA ILE A 56 13.35 -23.12 1.72
C ILE A 56 12.28 -24.16 2.01
N GLU A 57 12.16 -24.57 3.26
CA GLU A 57 11.13 -25.50 3.69
C GLU A 57 9.77 -24.79 3.87
N PHE A 58 8.73 -25.40 3.29
CA PHE A 58 7.35 -24.96 3.43
C PHE A 58 6.43 -26.17 3.58
N ALA A 59 5.43 -26.05 4.45
CA ALA A 59 4.37 -27.03 4.61
C ALA A 59 3.29 -26.84 3.52
N THR A 60 2.47 -27.86 3.30
CA THR A 60 1.36 -27.83 2.31
C THR A 60 0.33 -26.74 2.58
N ASN A 61 0.19 -26.29 3.83
CA ASN A 61 -0.73 -25.23 4.26
C ASN A 61 -0.06 -23.86 4.45
N THR A 62 1.19 -23.68 4.00
CA THR A 62 1.87 -22.38 4.10
C THR A 62 1.13 -21.36 3.23
N SER A 63 0.72 -20.24 3.81
CA SER A 63 0.10 -19.16 3.04
C SER A 63 1.11 -18.55 2.06
N GLN A 64 0.62 -17.95 0.97
CA GLN A 64 1.50 -17.25 0.04
C GLN A 64 2.22 -16.06 0.71
N SER A 65 1.56 -15.36 1.64
CA SER A 65 2.18 -14.28 2.42
C SER A 65 3.37 -14.78 3.24
N ASP A 66 3.22 -15.93 3.92
CA ASP A 66 4.28 -16.57 4.69
C ASP A 66 5.43 -17.04 3.81
N LEU A 67 5.12 -17.60 2.64
CA LEU A 67 6.14 -18.06 1.69
C LEU A 67 6.97 -16.88 1.16
N LEU A 68 6.30 -15.78 0.76
CA LEU A 68 6.97 -14.57 0.29
C LEU A 68 7.79 -13.90 1.40
N TYR A 69 7.33 -13.96 2.65
CA TYR A 69 8.08 -13.48 3.80
C TYR A 69 9.38 -14.30 4.00
N LYS A 70 9.30 -15.64 3.96
CA LYS A 70 10.48 -16.51 4.01
C LYS A 70 11.46 -16.24 2.88
N LEU A 71 10.96 -16.13 1.64
CA LEU A 71 11.76 -15.78 0.46
C LEU A 71 12.48 -14.44 0.62
N SER A 72 11.78 -13.42 1.12
CA SER A 72 12.37 -12.11 1.37
C SER A 72 13.53 -12.18 2.35
N ARG A 73 13.39 -13.00 3.40
CA ARG A 73 14.41 -13.16 4.44
C ARG A 73 15.61 -14.00 3.98
N GLU A 74 15.37 -15.11 3.29
CA GLU A 74 16.41 -16.10 2.99
C GLU A 74 17.20 -15.81 1.72
N ILE A 75 16.56 -15.24 0.68
CA ILE A 75 17.22 -14.93 -0.60
C ILE A 75 17.26 -13.43 -0.91
N GLN A 76 16.86 -12.57 0.04
CA GLN A 76 16.78 -11.11 -0.15
C GLN A 76 15.97 -10.75 -1.41
N LEU A 77 14.78 -11.35 -1.55
CA LEU A 77 13.90 -11.12 -2.70
C LEU A 77 13.62 -9.62 -2.87
N ASP A 78 13.79 -9.11 -4.10
CA ASP A 78 13.58 -7.70 -4.41
C ASP A 78 12.14 -7.27 -4.07
N GLN A 79 12.01 -6.12 -3.42
CA GLN A 79 10.73 -5.66 -2.91
C GLN A 79 9.74 -5.32 -4.02
N ASN A 80 10.19 -4.86 -5.20
CA ASN A 80 9.28 -4.62 -6.33
C ASN A 80 8.69 -5.93 -6.84
N ILE A 81 9.50 -7.00 -6.89
CA ILE A 81 9.03 -8.33 -7.29
C ILE A 81 8.03 -8.86 -6.26
N ARG A 82 8.29 -8.65 -4.96
CA ARG A 82 7.33 -8.95 -3.90
C ARG A 82 6.01 -8.18 -4.09
N SER A 83 6.05 -6.92 -4.49
CA SER A 83 4.84 -6.14 -4.81
C SER A 83 4.07 -6.74 -5.99
N LEU A 84 4.73 -7.23 -7.05
CA LEU A 84 4.05 -7.91 -8.16
C LEU A 84 3.33 -9.18 -7.69
N PHE A 85 3.97 -10.00 -6.85
CA PHE A 85 3.31 -11.17 -6.26
C PHE A 85 2.11 -10.77 -5.40
N HIS A 86 2.25 -9.71 -4.59
CA HIS A 86 1.17 -9.19 -3.76
C HIS A 86 -0.01 -8.67 -4.59
N THR A 87 0.23 -7.87 -5.65
CA THR A 87 -0.82 -7.38 -6.56
C THR A 87 -1.60 -8.55 -7.18
N LEU A 88 -0.92 -9.57 -7.74
CA LEU A 88 -1.63 -10.74 -8.30
C LEU A 88 -2.43 -11.51 -7.25
N ARG A 89 -1.93 -11.58 -6.02
CA ARG A 89 -2.59 -12.26 -4.92
C ARG A 89 -3.85 -11.52 -4.49
N VAL A 90 -3.77 -10.19 -4.30
CA VAL A 90 -4.90 -9.35 -3.87
C VAL A 90 -6.00 -9.37 -4.93
N GLU A 91 -5.64 -9.13 -6.20
CA GLU A 91 -6.61 -9.13 -7.30
C GLU A 91 -7.21 -10.52 -7.54
N GLY A 92 -6.39 -11.58 -7.46
CA GLY A 92 -6.87 -12.95 -7.55
C GLY A 92 -7.75 -13.38 -6.36
N ASN A 93 -7.52 -12.88 -5.15
CA ASN A 93 -8.41 -13.07 -4.00
C ASN A 93 -9.75 -12.37 -4.23
N ARG A 94 -9.71 -11.11 -4.71
CA ARG A 94 -10.92 -10.34 -5.03
C ARG A 94 -11.75 -11.04 -6.10
N ALA A 95 -11.13 -11.61 -7.13
CA ALA A 95 -11.81 -12.36 -8.19
C ALA A 95 -12.52 -13.64 -7.70
N ILE A 96 -12.07 -14.25 -6.60
CA ILE A 96 -12.70 -15.45 -6.02
C ILE A 96 -13.92 -15.07 -5.17
N HIS A 97 -13.82 -13.98 -4.42
CA HIS A 97 -14.86 -13.57 -3.46
C HIS A 97 -15.87 -12.56 -4.04
N GLY A 98 -15.49 -11.82 -5.07
CA GLY A 98 -16.31 -10.84 -5.77
C GLY A 98 -17.08 -11.48 -6.93
N PHE A 99 -18.39 -11.22 -7.01
CA PHE A 99 -19.25 -11.81 -8.05
C PHE A 99 -19.00 -11.23 -9.46
N ARG A 100 -18.25 -10.12 -9.61
CA ARG A 100 -17.89 -9.50 -10.89
C ARG A 100 -16.55 -8.75 -10.80
N THR A 101 -15.55 -9.16 -11.58
CA THR A 101 -14.35 -8.35 -11.88
C THR A 101 -14.49 -7.70 -13.25
N GLN A 102 -13.78 -6.60 -13.46
CA GLN A 102 -13.79 -5.88 -14.73
C GLN A 102 -12.63 -6.35 -15.63
N HIS A 103 -12.81 -6.30 -16.96
CA HIS A 103 -11.74 -6.58 -17.92
C HIS A 103 -10.50 -5.70 -17.69
N ARG A 104 -10.67 -4.51 -17.12
CA ARG A 104 -9.58 -3.62 -16.71
C ARG A 104 -8.65 -4.27 -15.68
N GLU A 105 -9.21 -4.79 -14.58
CA GLU A 105 -8.46 -5.46 -13.51
C GLU A 105 -7.74 -6.69 -14.07
N ALA A 106 -8.42 -7.48 -14.91
CA ALA A 106 -7.81 -8.63 -15.58
C ALA A 106 -6.66 -8.24 -16.52
N MET A 107 -6.77 -7.10 -17.22
CA MET A 107 -5.71 -6.58 -18.08
C MET A 107 -4.48 -6.17 -17.26
N ASP A 108 -4.67 -5.51 -16.13
CA ASP A 108 -3.58 -5.16 -15.22
C ASP A 108 -2.94 -6.41 -14.63
N GLY A 109 -3.74 -7.39 -14.23
CA GLY A 109 -3.27 -8.71 -13.84
C GLY A 109 -2.39 -9.35 -14.92
N LEU A 110 -2.78 -9.30 -16.20
CA LEU A 110 -1.97 -9.84 -17.29
C LEU A 110 -0.63 -9.11 -17.44
N LYS A 111 -0.63 -7.78 -17.35
CA LYS A 111 0.60 -6.96 -17.39
C LYS A 111 1.53 -7.29 -16.22
N VAL A 112 1.00 -7.37 -15.00
CA VAL A 112 1.75 -7.71 -13.77
C VAL A 112 2.28 -9.15 -13.85
N GLY A 113 1.43 -10.11 -14.22
CA GLY A 113 1.79 -11.52 -14.36
C GLY A 113 2.86 -11.74 -15.41
N ARG A 114 2.79 -11.01 -16.53
CA ARG A 114 3.84 -11.04 -17.55
C ARG A 114 5.15 -10.45 -17.06
N ALA A 115 5.12 -9.31 -16.37
CA ALA A 115 6.32 -8.71 -15.81
C ALA A 115 7.02 -9.67 -14.82
N LEU A 116 6.24 -10.33 -13.96
CA LEU A 116 6.73 -11.34 -13.04
C LEU A 116 7.30 -12.57 -13.77
N ALA A 117 6.62 -13.05 -14.81
CA ALA A 117 7.09 -14.17 -15.63
C ALA A 117 8.39 -13.85 -16.38
N ILE A 118 8.54 -12.62 -16.90
CA ILE A 118 9.76 -12.14 -17.54
C ILE A 118 10.91 -12.14 -16.53
N TRP A 119 10.72 -11.56 -15.35
CA TRP A 119 11.72 -11.55 -14.28
C TRP A 119 12.15 -12.97 -13.90
N TYR A 120 11.18 -13.88 -13.75
CA TYR A 120 11.46 -15.27 -13.41
C TYR A 120 12.28 -15.96 -14.52
N HIS A 121 11.90 -15.76 -15.79
CA HIS A 121 12.65 -16.29 -16.94
C HIS A 121 14.07 -15.71 -17.02
N GLN A 122 14.25 -14.41 -16.74
CA GLN A 122 15.57 -13.78 -16.62
C GLN A 122 16.38 -14.28 -15.42
N SER A 123 15.75 -14.90 -14.42
CA SER A 123 16.45 -15.49 -13.27
C SER A 123 16.91 -16.92 -13.56
N PHE A 124 16.09 -17.75 -14.23
CA PHE A 124 16.31 -19.20 -14.33
C PHE A 124 16.37 -19.77 -15.74
N GLY A 125 16.10 -18.96 -16.76
CA GLY A 125 16.06 -19.42 -18.15
C GLY A 125 17.42 -19.79 -18.72
N LYS A 126 17.43 -20.63 -19.76
CA LYS A 126 18.68 -21.17 -20.34
C LYS A 126 19.56 -20.07 -20.97
N ASN A 127 18.93 -19.06 -21.57
CA ASN A 127 19.57 -17.89 -22.19
C ASN A 127 19.16 -16.56 -21.53
N ALA A 128 18.95 -16.58 -20.22
CA ALA A 128 18.44 -15.47 -19.43
C ALA A 128 19.08 -14.10 -19.72
N TYR A 129 20.42 -14.04 -19.84
CA TYR A 129 21.15 -12.77 -20.00
C TYR A 129 20.92 -12.06 -21.35
N ALA A 130 20.54 -12.81 -22.40
CA ALA A 130 20.28 -12.25 -23.73
C ALA A 130 18.78 -12.09 -23.99
N PHE A 131 17.92 -12.50 -23.06
CA PHE A 131 16.48 -12.49 -23.25
C PHE A 131 15.93 -11.07 -23.19
N LYS A 132 15.28 -10.66 -24.28
CA LYS A 132 14.47 -9.45 -24.36
C LYS A 132 13.05 -9.85 -24.71
N ALA A 133 12.14 -9.61 -23.77
CA ALA A 133 10.73 -9.80 -24.05
C ALA A 133 10.27 -8.82 -25.15
N GLY A 134 9.45 -9.30 -26.09
CA GLY A 134 8.79 -8.42 -27.05
C GLY A 134 7.79 -7.47 -26.37
N PRO A 135 7.17 -6.54 -27.12
CA PRO A 135 6.10 -5.70 -26.59
C PRO A 135 4.94 -6.56 -26.07
N PHE A 136 4.18 -6.03 -25.11
CA PHE A 136 2.94 -6.66 -24.67
C PHE A 136 1.91 -6.58 -25.80
N VAL A 137 1.34 -7.72 -26.17
CA VAL A 137 0.25 -7.81 -27.14
C VAL A 137 -1.05 -7.77 -26.36
N THR A 138 -1.72 -6.62 -26.38
CA THR A 138 -2.99 -6.39 -25.69
C THR A 138 -4.08 -7.29 -26.26
N PRO A 139 -4.69 -8.18 -25.46
CA PRO A 139 -5.87 -8.93 -25.89
C PRO A 139 -7.05 -8.01 -26.19
N SER A 140 -7.96 -8.45 -27.07
CA SER A 140 -9.19 -7.71 -27.36
C SER A 140 -10.07 -7.64 -26.12
N ASP A 141 -10.46 -6.42 -25.73
CA ASP A 141 -11.31 -6.18 -24.56
C ASP A 141 -12.74 -5.85 -25.01
N PRO A 142 -13.69 -6.80 -24.86
CA PRO A 142 -15.07 -6.62 -25.30
C PRO A 142 -15.82 -5.55 -24.50
N SER A 143 -15.34 -5.15 -23.32
CA SER A 143 -15.95 -4.11 -22.48
C SER A 143 -15.61 -2.68 -22.92
N THR A 144 -14.69 -2.52 -23.88
CA THR A 144 -14.21 -1.19 -24.31
C THR A 144 -15.34 -0.24 -24.74
N PRO A 145 -16.30 -0.65 -25.60
CA PRO A 145 -17.40 0.24 -26.01
C PRO A 145 -18.25 0.71 -24.81
N LEU A 146 -18.53 -0.20 -23.87
CA LEU A 146 -19.28 0.12 -22.66
C LEU A 146 -18.52 1.12 -21.77
N ARG A 147 -17.20 0.92 -21.57
CA ARG A 147 -16.36 1.84 -20.78
C ARG A 147 -16.21 3.21 -21.42
N ASP A 148 -16.08 3.27 -22.74
CA ASP A 148 -16.04 4.53 -23.48
C ASP A 148 -17.35 5.30 -23.31
N LEU A 149 -18.49 4.59 -23.36
CA LEU A 149 -19.80 5.19 -23.13
C LEU A 149 -20.00 5.65 -21.68
N GLN A 150 -19.53 4.89 -20.70
CA GLN A 150 -19.51 5.31 -19.29
C GLN A 150 -18.67 6.57 -19.08
N SER A 151 -17.50 6.63 -19.70
CA SER A 151 -16.65 7.83 -19.68
C SER A 151 -17.38 9.04 -20.30
N GLN A 152 -18.08 8.84 -21.42
CA GLN A 152 -18.89 9.91 -22.03
C GLN A 152 -20.03 10.35 -21.11
N ILE A 153 -20.71 9.42 -20.44
CA ILE A 153 -21.77 9.73 -19.47
C ILE A 153 -21.22 10.56 -18.31
N GLU A 154 -20.09 10.18 -17.74
CA GLU A 154 -19.46 10.92 -16.63
C GLU A 154 -18.96 12.30 -17.07
N GLN A 155 -18.33 12.40 -18.25
CA GLN A 155 -17.97 13.69 -18.86
C GLN A 155 -19.20 14.59 -19.04
N PHE A 156 -20.28 14.04 -19.57
CA PHE A 156 -21.51 14.79 -19.82
C PHE A 156 -22.15 15.23 -18.51
N LYS A 157 -22.26 14.34 -17.50
CA LYS A 157 -22.73 14.69 -16.15
C LYS A 157 -21.90 15.82 -15.53
N ALA A 158 -20.57 15.77 -15.65
CA ALA A 158 -19.70 16.82 -15.16
C ALA A 158 -19.97 18.16 -15.86
N GLN A 159 -20.12 18.16 -17.18
CA GLN A 159 -20.48 19.36 -17.95
C GLN A 159 -21.85 19.93 -17.57
N LEU A 160 -22.85 19.07 -17.29
CA LEU A 160 -24.17 19.52 -16.85
C LEU A 160 -24.12 20.20 -15.49
N SER A 161 -23.32 19.64 -14.57
CA SER A 161 -23.08 20.24 -13.26
C SER A 161 -22.42 21.63 -13.37
N GLU A 162 -21.57 21.84 -14.37
CA GLU A 162 -20.88 23.11 -14.60
C GLU A 162 -21.76 24.14 -15.36
N SER A 163 -22.62 23.71 -16.28
CA SER A 163 -23.34 24.59 -17.22
C SER A 163 -24.72 25.09 -16.74
N ASN A 164 -25.30 24.51 -15.67
CA ASN A 164 -26.65 24.87 -15.16
C ASN A 164 -27.79 24.78 -16.22
N GLN A 165 -27.60 24.06 -17.32
CA GLN A 165 -28.62 23.82 -18.36
C GLN A 165 -29.35 22.49 -18.08
N GLN A 166 -30.68 22.51 -18.00
CA GLN A 166 -31.43 21.38 -17.44
C GLN A 166 -32.32 20.59 -18.43
N LEU A 167 -32.99 21.21 -19.41
CA LEU A 167 -34.05 20.49 -20.14
C LEU A 167 -33.57 19.63 -21.32
N GLU A 168 -32.87 20.21 -22.32
CA GLU A 168 -32.32 19.44 -23.46
C GLU A 168 -31.21 18.49 -23.04
N SER A 169 -30.37 18.96 -22.11
CA SER A 169 -29.34 18.21 -21.41
C SER A 169 -29.83 16.92 -20.76
N ASN A 170 -31.00 16.94 -20.12
CA ASN A 170 -31.54 15.74 -19.47
C ASN A 170 -32.03 14.69 -20.48
N GLN A 171 -32.49 15.10 -21.67
CA GLN A 171 -32.90 14.16 -22.72
C GLN A 171 -31.69 13.43 -23.31
N GLN A 172 -30.61 14.15 -23.59
CA GLN A 172 -29.35 13.53 -24.07
C GLN A 172 -28.75 12.58 -23.04
N LEU A 173 -28.76 12.94 -21.75
CA LEU A 173 -28.31 12.03 -20.69
C LEU A 173 -29.17 10.76 -20.62
N ALA A 174 -30.50 10.89 -20.74
CA ALA A 174 -31.39 9.73 -20.76
C ALA A 174 -31.14 8.81 -21.96
N GLU A 175 -30.81 9.37 -23.12
CA GLU A 175 -30.42 8.58 -24.30
C GLU A 175 -29.10 7.84 -24.10
N LEU A 176 -28.08 8.50 -23.52
CA LEU A 176 -26.80 7.85 -23.21
C LEU A 176 -26.96 6.71 -22.21
N LEU A 177 -27.75 6.91 -21.15
CA LEU A 177 -28.07 5.86 -20.17
C LEU A 177 -28.83 4.68 -20.80
N LYS A 178 -29.70 4.95 -21.78
CA LYS A 178 -30.38 3.89 -22.52
C LYS A 178 -29.39 3.09 -23.37
N ARG A 179 -28.48 3.75 -24.08
CA ARG A 179 -27.41 3.08 -24.84
C ARG A 179 -26.48 2.29 -23.93
N GLU A 180 -26.18 2.77 -22.73
CA GLU A 180 -25.38 2.05 -21.74
C GLU A 180 -26.04 0.73 -21.35
N ALA A 181 -27.36 0.75 -21.09
CA ALA A 181 -28.12 -0.45 -20.79
C ALA A 181 -28.15 -1.45 -21.96
N GLU A 182 -28.25 -0.95 -23.20
CA GLU A 182 -28.21 -1.77 -24.42
C GLU A 182 -26.83 -2.42 -24.62
N GLU A 183 -25.74 -1.64 -24.53
CA GLU A 183 -24.36 -2.15 -24.64
C GLU A 183 -24.03 -3.13 -23.51
N TYR A 184 -24.50 -2.86 -22.30
CA TYR A 184 -24.35 -3.79 -21.18
C TYR A 184 -25.06 -5.13 -21.46
N ALA A 185 -26.25 -5.11 -22.06
CA ALA A 185 -26.97 -6.32 -22.45
C ALA A 185 -26.24 -7.09 -23.56
N VAL A 186 -25.70 -6.40 -24.56
CA VAL A 186 -24.88 -6.99 -25.63
C VAL A 186 -23.63 -7.65 -25.06
N LEU A 187 -22.91 -6.96 -24.18
CA LEU A 187 -21.72 -7.50 -23.51
C LEU A 187 -22.07 -8.75 -22.69
N ALA A 188 -23.17 -8.71 -21.93
CA ALA A 188 -23.63 -9.85 -21.14
C ALA A 188 -23.98 -11.06 -22.03
N GLU A 189 -24.65 -10.84 -23.17
CA GLU A 189 -24.97 -11.90 -24.13
C GLU A 189 -23.70 -12.48 -24.80
N GLN A 190 -22.74 -11.63 -25.17
CA GLN A 190 -21.45 -12.06 -25.72
C GLN A 190 -20.67 -12.92 -24.72
N MET A 191 -20.59 -12.47 -23.46
CA MET A 191 -19.95 -13.23 -22.38
C MET A 191 -20.65 -14.57 -22.14
N ASP A 192 -21.99 -14.61 -22.15
CA ASP A 192 -22.77 -15.83 -22.01
C ASP A 192 -22.55 -16.80 -23.18
N ALA A 193 -22.52 -16.31 -24.42
CA ALA A 193 -22.29 -17.11 -25.61
C ALA A 193 -20.86 -17.69 -25.64
N GLU A 194 -19.85 -16.88 -25.35
CA GLU A 194 -18.47 -17.34 -25.24
C GLU A 194 -18.28 -18.31 -24.07
N SER A 195 -18.90 -18.05 -22.92
CA SER A 195 -18.88 -18.96 -21.77
C SER A 195 -19.48 -20.32 -22.13
N ARG A 196 -20.62 -20.36 -22.83
CA ARG A 196 -21.23 -21.62 -23.31
C ARG A 196 -20.31 -22.37 -24.28
N ASN A 197 -19.65 -21.67 -25.20
CA ASN A 197 -18.69 -22.26 -26.13
C ASN A 197 -17.44 -22.79 -25.40
N HIS A 198 -17.03 -22.17 -24.29
CA HIS A 198 -15.87 -22.61 -23.51
C HIS A 198 -16.16 -23.72 -22.49
N LYS A 199 -17.41 -23.95 -22.06
CA LYS A 199 -17.74 -24.95 -21.01
C LYS A 199 -17.23 -26.37 -21.30
N GLN A 200 -17.18 -26.80 -22.55
CA GLN A 200 -16.72 -28.15 -22.91
C GLN A 200 -15.18 -28.25 -22.96
N LEU A 201 -14.51 -27.18 -23.42
CA LEU A 201 -13.04 -27.07 -23.43
C LEU A 201 -12.45 -26.88 -22.03
N VAL A 202 -13.19 -26.20 -21.14
CA VAL A 202 -12.77 -25.92 -19.75
C VAL A 202 -12.60 -27.20 -18.96
N ALA A 203 -13.53 -28.16 -19.05
CA ALA A 203 -13.42 -29.43 -18.32
C ALA A 203 -12.17 -30.23 -18.73
N GLU A 204 -11.87 -30.30 -20.02
CA GLU A 204 -10.67 -30.96 -20.53
C GLU A 204 -9.39 -30.22 -20.11
N HIS A 205 -9.40 -28.88 -20.19
CA HIS A 205 -8.29 -28.04 -19.73
C HIS A 205 -8.07 -28.13 -18.22
N GLU A 206 -9.12 -28.24 -17.41
CA GLU A 206 -9.03 -28.39 -15.96
C GLU A 206 -8.48 -29.75 -15.57
N ALA A 207 -8.93 -30.83 -16.22
CA ALA A 207 -8.37 -32.16 -16.01
C ALA A 207 -6.87 -32.22 -16.39
N ALA A 208 -6.50 -31.63 -17.53
CA ALA A 208 -5.11 -31.53 -17.95
C ALA A 208 -4.27 -30.68 -16.97
N LEU A 209 -4.80 -29.54 -16.52
CA LEU A 209 -4.15 -28.68 -15.53
C LEU A 209 -3.99 -29.38 -14.17
N HIS A 210 -4.99 -30.13 -13.74
CA HIS A 210 -4.93 -30.90 -12.50
C HIS A 210 -3.84 -31.96 -12.56
N LYS A 211 -3.76 -32.72 -13.66
CA LYS A 211 -2.68 -33.68 -13.89
C LYS A 211 -1.30 -33.01 -13.85
N MET A 212 -1.15 -31.91 -14.59
CA MET A 212 0.09 -31.13 -14.62
C MET A 212 0.49 -30.60 -13.25
N ARG A 213 -0.46 -30.20 -12.40
CA ARG A 213 -0.18 -29.79 -11.01
C ARG A 213 0.35 -30.91 -10.14
N ILE A 214 -0.19 -32.12 -10.27
CA ILE A 214 0.32 -33.27 -9.54
C ILE A 214 1.76 -33.56 -9.97
N GLU A 215 2.04 -33.51 -11.27
CA GLU A 215 3.40 -33.68 -11.84
C GLU A 215 4.36 -32.57 -11.35
N HIS A 216 3.88 -31.34 -11.24
CA HIS A 216 4.62 -30.21 -10.67
C HIS A 216 4.97 -30.46 -9.21
N GLU A 217 4.01 -30.85 -8.39
CA GLU A 217 4.23 -31.10 -6.96
C GLU A 217 5.26 -32.22 -6.75
N GLN A 218 5.20 -33.27 -7.57
CA GLN A 218 6.21 -34.34 -7.58
C GLN A 218 7.59 -33.81 -7.98
N SER A 219 7.66 -32.94 -8.99
CA SER A 219 8.89 -32.31 -9.45
C SER A 219 9.49 -31.39 -8.40
N LEU A 220 8.68 -30.60 -7.69
CA LEU A 220 9.10 -29.75 -6.57
C LEU A 220 9.66 -30.58 -5.41
N LYS A 221 9.01 -31.70 -5.05
CA LYS A 221 9.51 -32.62 -4.01
C LYS A 221 10.86 -33.23 -4.40
N ALA A 222 11.00 -33.67 -5.64
CA ALA A 222 12.27 -34.20 -6.15
C ALA A 222 13.38 -33.13 -6.16
N LEU A 223 13.04 -31.89 -6.53
CA LEU A 223 13.96 -30.77 -6.52
C LEU A 223 14.41 -30.41 -5.10
N GLN A 224 13.49 -30.37 -4.14
CA GLN A 224 13.78 -30.15 -2.72
C GLN A 224 14.74 -31.21 -2.17
N GLN A 225 14.48 -32.49 -2.44
CA GLN A 225 15.36 -33.59 -2.00
C GLN A 225 16.77 -33.47 -2.61
N LYS A 226 16.86 -33.10 -3.89
CA LYS A 226 18.15 -32.92 -4.58
C LYS A 226 18.95 -31.74 -4.01
N LEU A 227 18.27 -30.64 -3.67
CA LEU A 227 18.90 -29.41 -3.21
C LEU A 227 19.15 -29.38 -1.69
N ALA A 228 18.45 -30.19 -0.90
CA ALA A 228 18.74 -30.39 0.52
C ALA A 228 20.19 -30.88 0.76
N ALA A 229 20.80 -31.53 -0.25
CA ALA A 229 22.20 -31.93 -0.24
C ALA A 229 23.19 -30.83 -0.67
N GLN A 230 22.72 -29.62 -1.03
CA GLN A 230 23.54 -28.52 -1.54
C GLN A 230 23.43 -27.27 -0.65
N PRO A 231 24.35 -27.06 0.31
CA PRO A 231 24.30 -25.94 1.24
C PRO A 231 24.46 -24.55 0.60
N GLN A 232 24.82 -24.47 -0.70
CA GLN A 232 24.96 -23.20 -1.44
C GLN A 232 23.78 -22.86 -2.37
N ALA A 233 22.73 -23.69 -2.42
CA ALA A 233 21.60 -23.48 -3.33
C ALA A 233 20.92 -22.12 -3.13
N SER A 234 20.60 -21.75 -1.89
CA SER A 234 20.03 -20.44 -1.53
C SER A 234 20.88 -19.28 -2.04
N ARG A 235 22.20 -19.32 -1.84
CA ARG A 235 23.12 -18.25 -2.28
C ARG A 235 23.19 -18.12 -3.80
N GLN A 236 23.15 -19.24 -4.53
CA GLN A 236 23.13 -19.23 -5.99
C GLN A 236 21.82 -18.66 -6.54
N VAL A 237 20.68 -19.03 -5.93
CA VAL A 237 19.38 -18.47 -6.29
C VAL A 237 19.32 -16.98 -6.00
N ALA A 238 19.73 -16.55 -4.80
CA ALA A 238 19.82 -15.15 -4.44
C ALA A 238 20.65 -14.33 -5.45
N LYS A 239 21.80 -14.85 -5.89
CA LYS A 239 22.61 -14.17 -6.91
C LYS A 239 21.87 -14.01 -8.24
N LYS A 240 21.20 -15.06 -8.72
CA LYS A 240 20.46 -15.04 -9.98
C LYS A 240 19.26 -14.09 -9.92
N THR A 241 18.48 -14.14 -8.84
CA THR A 241 17.32 -13.27 -8.66
C THR A 241 17.73 -11.81 -8.52
N GLN A 242 18.82 -11.51 -7.80
CA GLN A 242 19.35 -10.15 -7.69
C GLN A 242 19.84 -9.61 -9.04
N GLN A 243 20.51 -10.43 -9.85
CA GLN A 243 20.91 -10.06 -11.22
C GLN A 243 19.72 -9.81 -12.15
N ALA A 244 18.67 -10.62 -12.07
CA ALA A 244 17.47 -10.38 -12.85
C ALA A 244 16.77 -9.08 -12.40
N SER A 245 16.65 -8.87 -11.08
CA SER A 245 16.04 -7.67 -10.50
C SER A 245 16.79 -6.39 -10.84
N SER A 246 18.12 -6.42 -11.02
CA SER A 246 18.87 -5.23 -11.44
C SER A 246 18.59 -4.83 -12.90
N SER A 247 18.25 -5.79 -13.76
CA SER A 247 17.83 -5.54 -15.13
C SER A 247 16.33 -5.25 -15.28
N PHE A 248 15.55 -5.45 -14.21
CA PHE A 248 14.11 -5.30 -14.22
C PHE A 248 13.72 -3.82 -14.08
N ASP A 249 13.22 -3.22 -15.15
CA ASP A 249 12.73 -1.84 -15.16
C ASP A 249 11.20 -1.81 -15.21
N LEU A 250 10.59 -0.98 -14.35
CA LEU A 250 9.14 -0.80 -14.33
C LEU A 250 8.77 0.16 -15.45
N SER A 251 7.85 -0.25 -16.34
CA SER A 251 7.25 0.69 -17.29
C SER A 251 6.39 1.70 -16.55
N GLU A 252 6.12 2.84 -17.17
CA GLU A 252 5.21 3.85 -16.61
C GLU A 252 3.83 3.28 -16.30
N ASP A 253 3.26 2.51 -17.24
CA ASP A 253 2.03 1.74 -17.03
C ASP A 253 2.09 0.89 -15.77
N LEU A 254 3.17 0.11 -15.58
CA LEU A 254 3.29 -0.78 -14.44
C LEU A 254 3.47 0.00 -13.14
N THR A 255 4.19 1.12 -13.17
CA THR A 255 4.29 2.03 -12.03
C THR A 255 2.93 2.58 -11.63
N ARG A 256 2.07 2.97 -12.60
CA ARG A 256 0.71 3.44 -12.31
C ARG A 256 -0.16 2.36 -11.67
N ILE A 257 -0.13 1.13 -12.22
CA ILE A 257 -0.85 -0.01 -11.64
C ILE A 257 -0.43 -0.24 -10.18
N LEU A 258 0.87 -0.17 -9.88
CA LEU A 258 1.37 -0.33 -8.52
C LEU A 258 0.96 0.81 -7.59
N ILE A 259 0.95 2.06 -8.07
CA ILE A 259 0.50 3.22 -7.27
C ILE A 259 -1.01 3.13 -6.99
N ASP A 260 -1.80 2.79 -8.01
CA ASP A 260 -3.25 2.58 -7.85
C ASP A 260 -3.49 1.48 -6.81
N GLN A 261 -2.76 0.36 -6.86
CA GLN A 261 -2.84 -0.69 -5.85
C GLN A 261 -2.46 -0.20 -4.45
N GLN A 262 -1.40 0.59 -4.29
CA GLN A 262 -1.00 1.16 -2.99
C GLN A 262 -2.09 2.09 -2.42
N LEU A 263 -2.72 2.90 -3.28
CA LEU A 263 -3.84 3.76 -2.90
C LEU A 263 -5.06 2.91 -2.50
N ILE A 264 -5.38 1.85 -3.25
CA ILE A 264 -6.47 0.91 -2.93
C ILE A 264 -6.21 0.19 -1.60
N ASP A 265 -5.00 -0.30 -1.38
CA ASP A 265 -4.59 -0.95 -0.12
C ASP A 265 -4.71 0.03 1.06
N ALA A 266 -4.50 1.33 0.83
CA ALA A 266 -4.75 2.40 1.80
C ALA A 266 -6.23 2.86 1.89
N GLY A 267 -7.15 2.23 1.17
CA GLY A 267 -8.60 2.50 1.25
C GLY A 267 -9.12 3.63 0.35
N TRP A 268 -8.35 4.03 -0.67
CA TRP A 268 -8.79 4.96 -1.71
C TRP A 268 -9.39 4.22 -2.90
N ALA A 269 -10.50 4.71 -3.45
CA ALA A 269 -10.94 4.28 -4.78
C ALA A 269 -10.00 4.94 -5.81
N ALA A 270 -9.10 4.16 -6.40
CA ALA A 270 -8.12 4.63 -7.37
C ALA A 270 -8.21 3.81 -8.65
N ASP A 271 -8.25 4.50 -9.79
CA ASP A 271 -8.11 3.94 -11.13
C ASP A 271 -7.58 5.04 -12.04
N SER A 272 -6.29 5.02 -12.33
CA SER A 272 -5.64 6.07 -13.11
C SER A 272 -6.06 6.11 -14.58
N LEU A 273 -6.78 5.09 -15.08
CA LEU A 273 -7.34 5.13 -16.43
C LEU A 273 -8.75 5.69 -16.45
N ASP A 274 -9.63 5.23 -15.56
CA ASP A 274 -11.06 5.54 -15.61
C ASP A 274 -11.50 6.61 -14.59
N LEU A 275 -10.85 6.69 -13.43
CA LEU A 275 -11.07 7.77 -12.45
C LEU A 275 -10.19 8.99 -12.75
N THR A 276 -10.28 9.47 -13.99
CA THR A 276 -9.49 10.60 -14.50
C THR A 276 -10.36 11.84 -14.69
N TYR A 277 -9.86 13.02 -14.31
CA TYR A 277 -10.63 14.26 -14.43
C TYR A 277 -11.12 14.52 -15.86
N SER A 278 -10.26 14.24 -16.86
CA SER A 278 -10.56 14.37 -18.29
C SER A 278 -11.70 13.45 -18.76
N LYS A 279 -11.90 12.30 -18.10
CA LYS A 279 -13.03 11.39 -18.29
C LYS A 279 -14.26 11.74 -17.45
N GLY A 280 -14.29 12.91 -16.83
CA GLY A 280 -15.44 13.37 -16.05
C GLY A 280 -15.46 12.88 -14.62
N ALA A 281 -14.42 12.19 -14.14
CA ALA A 281 -14.35 11.81 -12.74
C ALA A 281 -14.36 13.07 -11.85
N ARG A 282 -15.24 13.06 -10.84
CA ARG A 282 -15.42 14.12 -9.85
C ARG A 282 -15.52 13.54 -8.44
N PRO A 283 -15.21 14.33 -7.41
CA PRO A 283 -15.40 13.91 -6.02
C PRO A 283 -16.88 13.64 -5.73
N GLU A 284 -17.15 12.69 -4.83
CA GLU A 284 -18.50 12.28 -4.47
C GLU A 284 -18.65 12.23 -2.95
N LYS A 285 -19.76 12.74 -2.43
CA LYS A 285 -20.06 12.68 -0.98
C LYS A 285 -20.09 11.23 -0.51
N GLY A 286 -19.33 10.93 0.56
CA GLY A 286 -19.27 9.60 1.17
C GLY A 286 -18.36 8.59 0.47
N LYS A 287 -17.69 8.98 -0.64
CA LYS A 287 -16.67 8.14 -1.30
C LYS A 287 -15.29 8.78 -1.17
N ASN A 288 -14.29 7.96 -0.88
CA ASN A 288 -12.89 8.41 -0.86
C ASN A 288 -12.25 8.04 -2.19
N LYS A 289 -11.85 9.02 -3.00
CA LYS A 289 -11.35 8.80 -4.36
C LYS A 289 -9.96 9.38 -4.55
N ALA A 290 -9.11 8.68 -5.28
CA ALA A 290 -7.90 9.23 -5.89
C ALA A 290 -8.21 9.52 -7.36
N ILE A 291 -8.40 10.80 -7.71
CA ILE A 291 -8.76 11.22 -9.07
C ILE A 291 -7.49 11.62 -9.81
N ALA A 292 -7.24 10.97 -10.95
CA ALA A 292 -6.04 11.18 -11.74
C ALA A 292 -6.15 12.41 -12.67
N GLU A 293 -4.99 12.95 -13.06
CA GLU A 293 -4.82 14.07 -14.01
C GLU A 293 -5.66 15.31 -13.67
N TRP A 294 -5.69 15.69 -12.40
CA TRP A 294 -6.48 16.84 -11.96
C TRP A 294 -5.87 18.16 -12.45
N PRO A 295 -6.63 19.06 -13.09
CA PRO A 295 -6.10 20.29 -13.64
C PRO A 295 -5.64 21.25 -12.54
N THR A 296 -4.57 21.97 -12.82
CA THR A 296 -4.06 23.03 -11.92
C THR A 296 -4.38 24.41 -12.51
N SER A 297 -3.89 25.46 -11.86
CA SER A 297 -4.00 26.83 -12.39
C SER A 297 -3.31 27.01 -13.76
N SER A 298 -2.35 26.13 -14.10
CA SER A 298 -1.69 26.10 -15.40
C SER A 298 -2.34 25.08 -16.34
N PRO A 299 -2.78 25.47 -17.56
CA PRO A 299 -3.39 24.57 -18.54
C PRO A 299 -2.48 23.42 -19.02
N LYS A 300 -1.17 23.52 -18.76
CA LYS A 300 -0.17 22.52 -19.17
C LYS A 300 0.29 21.62 -18.02
N ALA A 301 -0.25 21.80 -16.82
CA ALA A 301 0.15 21.02 -15.66
C ALA A 301 -1.07 20.43 -14.97
N CYS A 302 -1.05 19.12 -14.79
CA CYS A 302 -2.00 18.40 -13.97
C CYS A 302 -1.27 17.78 -12.79
N ALA A 303 -1.94 17.70 -11.64
CA ALA A 303 -1.53 16.83 -10.56
C ALA A 303 -1.76 15.38 -10.98
N ASP A 304 -0.81 14.50 -10.66
CA ASP A 304 -0.91 13.09 -11.03
C ASP A 304 -2.11 12.42 -10.36
N TYR A 305 -2.33 12.70 -9.07
CA TYR A 305 -3.60 12.42 -8.38
C TYR A 305 -3.95 13.52 -7.40
N VAL A 306 -5.25 13.68 -7.18
CA VAL A 306 -5.81 14.40 -6.02
C VAL A 306 -6.64 13.44 -5.20
N LEU A 307 -6.32 13.34 -3.91
CA LEU A 307 -7.06 12.51 -2.96
C LEU A 307 -8.21 13.33 -2.39
N PHE A 308 -9.44 12.84 -2.59
CA PHE A 308 -10.66 13.45 -2.09
C PHE A 308 -11.30 12.58 -1.01
N ALA A 309 -11.35 13.08 0.21
CA ALA A 309 -12.13 12.48 1.29
C ALA A 309 -13.57 13.02 1.22
N GLY A 310 -14.45 12.29 0.54
CA GLY A 310 -15.75 12.79 0.14
C GLY A 310 -15.63 13.94 -0.86
N LEU A 311 -16.05 15.13 -0.44
CA LEU A 311 -15.95 16.37 -1.22
C LEU A 311 -14.74 17.25 -0.82
N THR A 312 -13.89 16.75 0.08
CA THR A 312 -12.76 17.51 0.64
C THR A 312 -11.47 17.11 -0.09
N PRO A 313 -10.81 18.01 -0.83
CA PRO A 313 -9.49 17.73 -1.39
C PRO A 313 -8.47 17.68 -0.24
N ILE A 314 -7.99 16.49 0.11
CA ILE A 314 -7.19 16.28 1.31
C ILE A 314 -5.69 16.18 0.99
N ALA A 315 -5.31 15.64 -0.17
CA ALA A 315 -3.90 15.56 -0.54
C ALA A 315 -3.65 15.63 -2.04
N ILE A 316 -2.47 16.09 -2.42
CA ILE A 316 -1.92 15.96 -3.78
C ILE A 316 -0.91 14.83 -3.80
N VAL A 317 -0.92 14.00 -4.85
CA VAL A 317 0.12 12.98 -5.09
C VAL A 317 0.81 13.28 -6.42
N GLU A 318 2.14 13.36 -6.38
CA GLU A 318 3.01 13.41 -7.57
C GLU A 318 3.64 12.04 -7.82
N ALA A 319 3.41 11.47 -8.99
CA ALA A 319 3.93 10.17 -9.39
C ALA A 319 5.06 10.31 -10.40
N LYS A 320 6.15 9.55 -10.23
CA LYS A 320 7.27 9.52 -11.18
C LYS A 320 7.82 8.12 -11.42
N ARG A 321 8.53 7.98 -12.54
CA ARG A 321 9.21 6.73 -12.90
C ARG A 321 10.34 6.39 -11.92
N LYS A 322 10.72 5.10 -11.90
CA LYS A 322 11.63 4.40 -10.97
C LYS A 322 13.02 5.02 -10.72
N ARG A 323 13.50 5.96 -11.56
CA ARG A 323 14.88 6.49 -11.57
C ARG A 323 15.06 7.91 -11.04
N ILE A 324 14.00 8.54 -10.55
CA ILE A 324 14.04 9.95 -10.12
C ILE A 324 14.07 10.00 -8.59
N ASN A 325 14.93 10.86 -8.03
CA ASN A 325 14.86 11.22 -6.61
C ASN A 325 13.46 11.75 -6.31
N ILE A 326 12.69 10.97 -5.55
CA ILE A 326 11.27 11.22 -5.34
C ILE A 326 11.06 12.24 -4.22
N ALA A 327 12.01 12.37 -3.30
CA ALA A 327 11.97 13.38 -2.25
C ALA A 327 11.84 14.79 -2.83
N ASP A 328 12.58 15.10 -3.89
CA ASP A 328 12.59 16.42 -4.55
C ASP A 328 11.30 16.74 -5.31
N ARG A 329 10.52 15.72 -5.64
CA ARG A 329 9.25 15.87 -6.35
C ARG A 329 8.10 16.31 -5.47
N ILE A 330 8.30 16.30 -4.15
CA ILE A 330 7.29 16.86 -3.24
C ILE A 330 7.06 18.35 -3.48
N SER A 331 8.08 19.08 -3.93
CA SER A 331 7.98 20.50 -4.32
C SER A 331 6.96 20.74 -5.45
N GLN A 332 6.80 19.75 -6.33
CA GLN A 332 5.81 19.80 -7.42
C GLN A 332 4.40 19.58 -6.88
N ALA A 333 4.21 18.62 -5.96
CA ALA A 333 2.94 18.43 -5.25
C ALA A 333 2.57 19.66 -4.40
N GLU A 334 3.55 20.32 -3.76
CA GLU A 334 3.36 21.58 -3.03
C GLU A 334 2.90 22.72 -3.94
N ARG A 335 3.51 22.87 -5.11
CA ARG A 335 3.05 23.83 -6.12
C ARG A 335 1.59 23.58 -6.46
N TYR A 336 1.23 22.34 -6.75
CA TYR A 336 -0.16 21.97 -7.07
C TYR A 336 -1.12 22.19 -5.90
N ALA A 337 -0.68 21.99 -4.65
CA ALA A 337 -1.47 22.29 -3.47
C ALA A 337 -1.77 23.80 -3.30
N ARG A 338 -0.88 24.69 -3.76
CA ARG A 338 -1.12 26.15 -3.82
C ARG A 338 -2.07 26.53 -4.95
N GLU A 339 -1.84 25.94 -6.11
CA GLU A 339 -2.56 26.23 -7.36
C GLU A 339 -3.93 25.53 -7.48
N PHE A 340 -4.31 24.74 -6.48
CA PHE A 340 -5.56 23.98 -6.51
C PHE A 340 -6.78 24.90 -6.54
N ASN A 341 -7.59 24.82 -7.60
CA ASN A 341 -8.80 25.60 -7.74
C ASN A 341 -9.98 24.90 -7.06
N LEU A 342 -10.53 25.54 -6.02
CA LEU A 342 -11.73 25.03 -5.33
C LEU A 342 -12.99 25.43 -6.09
N SER A 343 -13.64 24.46 -6.73
CA SER A 343 -15.02 24.57 -7.18
C SER A 343 -16.00 24.76 -6.01
N PRO A 344 -17.20 25.35 -6.23
CA PRO A 344 -18.23 25.51 -5.21
C PRO A 344 -18.70 24.21 -4.56
N GLU A 345 -18.63 23.07 -5.26
CA GLU A 345 -18.99 21.77 -4.69
C GLU A 345 -17.95 21.23 -3.68
N HIS A 346 -16.72 21.76 -3.67
CA HIS A 346 -15.68 21.27 -2.77
C HIS A 346 -15.84 21.84 -1.37
N LEU A 347 -15.62 20.98 -0.37
CA LEU A 347 -15.49 21.42 1.01
C LEU A 347 -14.07 21.93 1.26
N GLN A 348 -13.98 23.11 1.88
CA GLN A 348 -12.71 23.75 2.20
C GLN A 348 -12.01 22.98 3.34
N PRO A 349 -10.80 22.42 3.12
CA PRO A 349 -10.12 21.61 4.14
C PRO A 349 -9.77 22.41 5.40
N TRP A 350 -9.43 23.69 5.27
CA TRP A 350 -9.06 24.54 6.42
C TRP A 350 -10.23 24.83 7.35
N LEU A 351 -11.46 24.99 6.82
CA LEU A 351 -12.65 25.15 7.65
C LEU A 351 -12.90 23.90 8.51
N GLN A 352 -12.66 22.71 7.95
CA GLN A 352 -12.76 21.46 8.71
C GLN A 352 -11.67 21.30 9.77
N ALA A 353 -10.52 21.94 9.57
CA ALA A 353 -9.45 22.05 10.56
C ALA A 353 -9.67 23.16 11.60
N GLY A 354 -10.84 23.81 11.60
CA GLY A 354 -11.16 24.92 12.51
C GLY A 354 -10.43 26.24 12.18
N GLN A 355 -9.84 26.35 10.98
CA GLN A 355 -9.13 27.54 10.53
C GLN A 355 -10.03 28.40 9.63
N ALA A 356 -9.90 29.73 9.71
CA ALA A 356 -10.67 30.65 8.88
C ALA A 356 -10.12 30.81 7.45
N HIS A 357 -8.83 30.53 7.25
CA HIS A 357 -8.11 30.74 5.99
C HIS A 357 -7.22 29.53 5.67
N PRO A 358 -6.79 29.35 4.40
CA PRO A 358 -5.82 28.32 4.04
C PRO A 358 -4.46 28.55 4.71
N TRP A 359 -3.58 27.54 4.67
CA TRP A 359 -2.32 27.54 5.43
C TRP A 359 -1.22 28.34 4.73
N ASN A 360 -0.50 29.16 5.48
CA ASN A 360 0.61 29.97 4.96
C ASN A 360 1.78 29.06 4.55
N ASP A 361 2.37 29.32 3.39
CA ASP A 361 3.50 28.52 2.88
C ASP A 361 4.89 28.97 3.36
N GLY A 362 4.95 30.10 4.07
CA GLY A 362 6.18 30.74 4.54
C GLY A 362 6.80 31.74 3.54
N GLU A 363 6.26 31.82 2.32
CA GLU A 363 6.80 32.64 1.22
C GLU A 363 5.79 33.70 0.73
N GLY A 364 4.71 33.92 1.49
CA GLY A 364 3.68 34.91 1.17
C GLY A 364 2.55 34.38 0.30
N SER A 365 2.45 33.06 0.10
CA SER A 365 1.32 32.39 -0.53
C SER A 365 0.64 31.43 0.44
N TYR A 366 -0.31 30.64 -0.06
CA TYR A 366 -1.14 29.76 0.76
C TYR A 366 -1.38 28.41 0.10
N PHE A 367 -1.25 27.33 0.88
CA PHE A 367 -1.65 25.98 0.51
C PHE A 367 -3.16 25.82 0.70
N ARG A 368 -3.86 25.40 -0.36
CA ARG A 368 -5.31 25.13 -0.35
C ARG A 368 -5.63 23.67 -0.04
N VAL A 369 -4.66 22.78 -0.25
CA VAL A 369 -4.71 21.36 0.09
C VAL A 369 -3.68 21.07 1.18
N PRO A 370 -4.04 20.38 2.29
CA PRO A 370 -3.20 20.31 3.49
C PRO A 370 -2.03 19.34 3.42
N PHE A 371 -2.06 18.34 2.53
CA PHE A 371 -1.05 17.30 2.47
C PHE A 371 -0.50 17.12 1.06
N ALA A 372 0.79 16.79 0.97
CA ALA A 372 1.45 16.48 -0.29
C ALA A 372 2.20 15.15 -0.18
N PHE A 373 2.11 14.37 -1.25
CA PHE A 373 2.85 13.14 -1.43
C PHE A 373 3.65 13.17 -2.74
N SER A 374 4.77 12.46 -2.74
CA SER A 374 5.42 12.03 -3.97
C SER A 374 5.77 10.55 -3.90
N CYS A 375 5.55 9.80 -4.98
CA CYS A 375 5.77 8.36 -5.02
C CYS A 375 6.28 7.88 -6.39
N ASN A 376 6.86 6.68 -6.42
CA ASN A 376 7.32 6.05 -7.66
C ASN A 376 6.87 4.59 -7.81
N GLY A 377 5.87 4.18 -7.03
CA GLY A 377 5.34 2.82 -6.99
C GLY A 377 6.32 1.78 -6.43
N ARG A 378 7.53 2.19 -6.02
CA ARG A 378 8.50 1.30 -5.36
C ARG A 378 8.15 1.19 -3.88
N PRO A 379 8.38 0.03 -3.27
CA PRO A 379 8.38 -0.08 -1.83
C PRO A 379 9.47 0.79 -1.18
N PHE A 380 9.24 1.18 0.07
CA PHE A 380 10.19 1.97 0.83
C PHE A 380 11.41 1.15 1.27
N ILE A 381 12.60 1.69 1.01
CA ILE A 381 13.89 1.16 1.44
C ILE A 381 14.62 2.24 2.23
N LYS A 382 14.87 2.01 3.52
CA LYS A 382 15.39 3.02 4.45
C LYS A 382 16.73 3.63 4.00
N GLN A 383 17.66 2.82 3.51
CA GLN A 383 18.98 3.26 3.04
C GLN A 383 18.90 4.16 1.79
N LEU A 384 17.83 4.01 1.02
CA LEU A 384 17.58 4.72 -0.23
C LEU A 384 16.27 5.49 -0.14
N ALA A 385 15.99 6.08 1.03
CA ALA A 385 14.72 6.72 1.32
C ALA A 385 14.36 7.76 0.24
N GLU A 386 15.32 8.55 -0.23
CA GLU A 386 15.07 9.60 -1.24
C GLU A 386 14.73 9.05 -2.64
N GLN A 387 15.01 7.77 -2.91
CA GLN A 387 14.82 7.13 -4.22
C GLN A 387 13.71 6.07 -4.20
N SER A 388 13.08 5.84 -3.05
CA SER A 388 12.15 4.73 -2.85
C SER A 388 10.94 5.13 -2.00
N GLY A 389 9.87 4.34 -2.12
CA GLY A 389 8.67 4.52 -1.30
C GLY A 389 7.86 5.76 -1.67
N THR A 390 7.19 6.25 -0.64
CA THR A 390 6.31 7.40 -0.69
C THR A 390 6.85 8.46 0.25
N TRP A 391 6.98 9.70 -0.22
CA TRP A 391 7.30 10.84 0.63
C TRP A 391 6.04 11.60 0.97
N PHE A 392 6.02 12.19 2.15
CA PHE A 392 4.88 12.92 2.69
C PHE A 392 5.34 14.22 3.34
N ARG A 393 4.55 15.28 3.16
CA ARG A 393 4.69 16.54 3.88
C ARG A 393 3.32 17.03 4.31
N ASP A 394 3.24 17.44 5.58
CA ASP A 394 2.11 18.17 6.13
C ASP A 394 2.31 19.66 5.86
N LEU A 395 1.49 20.24 4.98
CA LEU A 395 1.62 21.62 4.50
C LEU A 395 0.94 22.64 5.42
N ARG A 396 0.35 22.19 6.53
CA ARG A 396 -0.41 23.06 7.44
C ARG A 396 0.47 24.00 8.26
N SER A 397 1.78 23.74 8.31
CA SER A 397 2.78 24.60 8.92
C SER A 397 4.07 24.58 8.10
N PRO A 398 4.70 25.74 7.83
CA PRO A 398 6.01 25.79 7.18
C PRO A 398 7.10 25.04 7.94
N ALA A 399 6.96 24.90 9.26
CA ALA A 399 7.91 24.17 10.11
C ALA A 399 7.88 22.65 9.90
N ASN A 400 6.84 22.12 9.26
CA ASN A 400 6.73 20.70 8.97
C ASN A 400 7.66 20.31 7.81
N THR A 401 8.56 19.37 8.09
CA THR A 401 9.50 18.83 7.09
C THR A 401 8.91 17.64 6.34
N ARG A 402 9.30 17.51 5.06
CA ARG A 402 9.04 16.28 4.27
C ARG A 402 9.71 15.07 4.92
N ARG A 403 9.07 13.90 4.86
CA ARG A 403 9.60 12.64 5.38
C ARG A 403 9.18 11.43 4.53
N PRO A 404 9.97 10.36 4.50
CA PRO A 404 9.56 9.13 3.86
C PRO A 404 8.50 8.38 4.68
N LEU A 405 7.69 7.59 3.99
CA LEU A 405 6.69 6.68 4.52
C LEU A 405 6.80 5.30 3.84
N PRO A 406 6.47 4.22 4.56
CA PRO A 406 6.33 2.90 3.96
C PRO A 406 5.21 2.82 2.91
N ASP A 407 4.12 3.57 3.12
CA ASP A 407 2.91 3.56 2.27
C ASP A 407 2.09 4.86 2.42
N PHE A 408 0.97 4.96 1.71
CA PHE A 408 0.02 6.05 1.84
C PHE A 408 -0.76 6.01 3.16
N HIS A 409 -1.18 7.18 3.62
CA HIS A 409 -2.16 7.30 4.70
C HIS A 409 -3.55 6.94 4.21
N THR A 410 -4.37 6.36 5.09
CA THR A 410 -5.79 6.12 4.78
C THR A 410 -6.59 7.43 4.76
N PRO A 411 -7.79 7.46 4.14
CA PRO A 411 -8.65 8.64 4.22
C PRO A 411 -8.97 9.07 5.65
N SER A 412 -9.20 8.11 6.55
CA SER A 412 -9.43 8.38 7.98
C SER A 412 -8.20 8.97 8.66
N ASP A 413 -7.00 8.48 8.34
CA ASP A 413 -5.76 8.99 8.92
C ASP A 413 -5.56 10.47 8.55
N LEU A 414 -5.75 10.82 7.28
CA LEU A 414 -5.59 12.21 6.83
C LEU A 414 -6.68 13.14 7.39
N LEU A 415 -7.92 12.68 7.48
CA LEU A 415 -9.00 13.45 8.11
C LEU A 415 -8.77 13.65 9.61
N ASP A 416 -8.23 12.65 10.29
CA ASP A 416 -7.85 12.75 11.70
C ASP A 416 -6.70 13.73 11.89
N LEU A 417 -5.63 13.60 11.09
CA LEU A 417 -4.52 14.55 11.06
C LEU A 417 -5.03 15.97 10.83
N LEU A 418 -5.91 16.18 9.85
CA LEU A 418 -6.48 17.48 9.50
C LEU A 418 -7.13 18.18 10.70
N LYS A 419 -7.94 17.44 11.47
CA LYS A 419 -8.71 17.97 12.60
C LYS A 419 -7.85 18.24 13.84
N ARG A 420 -6.70 17.58 13.96
CA ARG A 420 -5.82 17.76 15.12
C ARG A 420 -4.95 19.01 14.97
N SER A 421 -4.81 19.71 16.10
CA SER A 421 -3.99 20.92 16.24
C SER A 421 -2.83 20.63 17.18
N GLN A 422 -1.64 20.43 16.60
CA GLN A 422 -0.40 20.25 17.37
C GLN A 422 -0.12 21.44 18.31
N PRO A 423 -0.25 22.72 17.87
CA PRO A 423 -0.03 23.87 18.74
C PRO A 423 -0.99 23.93 19.94
N GLU A 424 -2.26 23.57 19.77
CA GLU A 424 -3.23 23.53 20.87
C GLU A 424 -2.89 22.42 21.88
N ALA A 425 -2.48 21.25 21.38
CA ALA A 425 -2.06 20.14 22.25
C ALA A 425 -0.80 20.48 23.04
N GLU A 426 0.17 21.15 22.41
CA GLU A 426 1.39 21.64 23.06
C GLU A 426 1.09 22.70 24.11
N ALA A 427 0.22 23.67 23.82
CA ALA A 427 -0.21 24.67 24.79
C ALA A 427 -0.93 24.04 26.00
N LYS A 428 -1.73 22.98 25.78
CA LYS A 428 -2.34 22.21 26.87
C LYS A 428 -1.30 21.44 27.69
N LEU A 429 -0.29 20.85 27.06
CA LEU A 429 0.79 20.13 27.77
C LEU A 429 1.60 21.06 28.67
N GLU A 430 1.89 22.27 28.20
CA GLU A 430 2.69 23.26 28.94
C GLU A 430 2.04 23.67 30.27
N VAL A 431 0.71 23.80 30.30
CA VAL A 431 -0.04 24.19 31.50
C VAL A 431 -0.52 23.00 32.35
N GLU A 432 -0.40 21.78 31.84
CA GLU A 432 -0.81 20.56 32.53
C GLU A 432 0.13 20.25 33.70
N GLY A 433 -0.40 20.15 34.92
CA GLY A 433 0.38 19.83 36.11
C GLY A 433 0.78 18.35 36.22
N PHE A 434 1.68 18.03 37.16
CA PHE A 434 2.13 16.64 37.43
C PHE A 434 1.59 16.05 38.74
N ALA A 435 0.92 16.86 39.57
CA ALA A 435 0.59 16.51 40.96
C ALA A 435 -0.19 15.19 41.12
N TYR A 436 -1.09 14.89 40.18
CA TYR A 436 -1.89 13.65 40.20
C TYR A 436 -1.07 12.39 39.91
N LEU A 437 0.07 12.51 39.20
CA LEU A 437 0.93 11.39 38.84
C LEU A 437 1.81 10.92 40.01
N LYS A 438 2.02 11.77 41.02
CA LYS A 438 2.89 11.52 42.20
C LYS A 438 4.26 10.97 41.77
N LEU A 439 4.89 11.66 40.82
CA LEU A 439 6.19 11.29 40.28
C LEU A 439 7.33 11.85 41.14
N ARG A 440 8.52 11.26 41.00
CA ARG A 440 9.76 11.83 41.53
C ARG A 440 10.28 12.89 40.56
N ASP A 441 11.03 13.86 41.06
CA ASP A 441 11.54 14.99 40.28
C ASP A 441 12.24 14.58 38.97
N TYR A 442 13.02 13.49 38.99
CA TYR A 442 13.72 13.02 37.78
C TYR A 442 12.78 12.41 36.74
N GLN A 443 11.63 11.86 37.15
CA GLN A 443 10.62 11.31 36.25
C GLN A 443 9.84 12.45 35.58
N GLU A 444 9.53 13.51 36.33
CA GLU A 444 8.93 14.73 35.76
C GLU A 444 9.87 15.38 34.74
N LYS A 445 11.15 15.56 35.10
CA LYS A 445 12.17 16.07 34.16
C LYS A 445 12.31 15.21 32.91
N ALA A 446 12.21 13.88 33.04
CA ALA A 446 12.23 12.97 31.91
C ALA A 446 11.04 13.21 30.97
N ILE A 447 9.83 13.33 31.51
CA ILE A 447 8.61 13.64 30.72
C ILE A 447 8.74 15.00 30.02
N GLN A 448 9.12 16.04 30.77
CA GLN A 448 9.29 17.39 30.23
C GLN A 448 10.32 17.44 29.10
N SER A 449 11.41 16.67 29.21
CA SER A 449 12.43 16.59 28.16
C SER A 449 11.87 15.98 26.87
N VAL A 450 11.01 14.96 26.98
CA VAL A 450 10.33 14.36 25.82
C VAL A 450 9.31 15.34 25.23
N GLU A 451 8.52 16.01 26.05
CA GLU A 451 7.56 17.03 25.61
C GLU A 451 8.26 18.18 24.85
N GLN A 452 9.39 18.66 25.37
CA GLN A 452 10.18 19.70 24.73
C GLN A 452 10.82 19.22 23.41
N ALA A 453 11.32 17.99 23.36
CA ALA A 453 11.85 17.41 22.13
C ALA A 453 10.76 17.34 21.03
N LEU A 454 9.56 16.88 21.39
CA LEU A 454 8.42 16.82 20.48
C LEU A 454 7.96 18.21 20.01
N ALA A 455 7.94 19.21 20.90
CA ALA A 455 7.64 20.60 20.55
C ALA A 455 8.67 21.18 19.55
N ASN A 456 9.93 20.72 19.63
CA ASN A 456 10.98 21.04 18.67
C ASN A 456 10.95 20.16 17.41
N ASN A 457 9.85 19.45 17.15
CA ASN A 457 9.66 18.53 16.03
C ASN A 457 10.67 17.36 15.97
N GLN A 458 11.29 17.01 17.11
CA GLN A 458 12.13 15.82 17.21
C GLN A 458 11.22 14.60 17.41
N ARG A 459 11.11 13.75 16.38
CA ARG A 459 10.17 12.62 16.37
C ARG A 459 10.68 11.39 17.10
N ASP A 460 11.99 11.29 17.31
CA ASP A 460 12.66 10.17 17.95
C ASP A 460 13.26 10.61 19.29
N CYS A 461 12.90 9.91 20.37
CA CYS A 461 13.38 10.19 21.73
C CYS A 461 13.90 8.90 22.36
N LEU A 462 15.07 8.94 23.00
CA LEU A 462 15.61 7.84 23.79
C LEU A 462 15.69 8.23 25.27
N LEU A 463 14.93 7.53 26.11
CA LEU A 463 14.95 7.73 27.55
C LEU A 463 15.76 6.61 28.24
N ALA A 464 16.94 6.94 28.75
CA ALA A 464 17.78 6.01 29.50
C ALA A 464 17.49 6.10 31.01
N MET A 465 16.87 5.05 31.57
CA MET A 465 16.55 4.96 33.00
C MET A 465 17.08 3.66 33.58
N ALA A 466 17.70 3.71 34.77
CA ALA A 466 18.15 2.50 35.45
C ALA A 466 16.96 1.65 35.94
N THR A 467 17.07 0.32 35.90
CA THR A 467 16.04 -0.60 36.41
C THR A 467 15.71 -0.29 37.87
N GLY A 468 14.43 -0.32 38.23
CA GLY A 468 13.97 0.03 39.59
C GLY A 468 13.75 1.52 39.86
N THR A 469 14.09 2.41 38.92
CA THR A 469 13.83 3.86 39.05
C THR A 469 12.40 4.28 38.68
N GLY A 470 11.51 3.33 38.38
CA GLY A 470 10.10 3.64 38.08
C GLY A 470 9.83 3.99 36.61
N LYS A 471 10.51 3.34 35.66
CA LYS A 471 10.27 3.49 34.21
C LYS A 471 8.79 3.39 33.84
N THR A 472 8.11 2.31 34.27
CA THR A 472 6.69 2.07 33.98
C THR A 472 5.81 3.24 34.44
N ARG A 473 6.00 3.73 35.67
CA ARG A 473 5.24 4.88 36.21
C ARG A 473 5.47 6.17 35.41
N THR A 474 6.71 6.39 34.97
CA THR A 474 7.08 7.54 34.14
C THR A 474 6.37 7.49 32.78
N ILE A 475 6.39 6.33 32.13
CA ILE A 475 5.75 6.13 30.83
C ILE A 475 4.22 6.21 30.92
N ILE A 476 3.60 5.67 31.97
CA ILE A 476 2.16 5.82 32.20
C ILE A 476 1.79 7.32 32.30
N GLY A 477 2.57 8.10 33.06
CA GLY A 477 2.36 9.53 33.17
C GLY A 477 2.50 10.26 31.83
N LEU A 478 3.52 9.90 31.04
CA LEU A 478 3.74 10.44 29.70
C LEU A 478 2.56 10.13 28.75
N MET A 479 2.15 8.87 28.69
CA MET A 479 1.04 8.41 27.84
C MET A 479 -0.26 9.11 28.22
N TYR A 480 -0.56 9.19 29.52
CA TYR A 480 -1.76 9.89 30.00
C TYR A 480 -1.78 11.35 29.57
N ARG A 481 -0.67 12.09 29.77
CA ARG A 481 -0.57 13.50 29.38
C ARG A 481 -0.75 13.68 27.87
N PHE A 482 -0.17 12.81 27.06
CA PHE A 482 -0.35 12.84 25.61
C PHE A 482 -1.80 12.60 25.16
N LEU A 483 -2.49 11.64 25.77
CA LEU A 483 -3.88 11.33 25.45
C LEU A 483 -4.83 12.44 25.95
N LYS A 484 -4.63 12.93 27.17
CA LYS A 484 -5.45 13.99 27.79
C LYS A 484 -5.42 15.29 27.00
N THR A 485 -4.26 15.63 26.45
CA THR A 485 -4.06 16.85 25.65
C THR A 485 -4.37 16.65 24.17
N GLU A 486 -4.71 15.43 23.75
CA GLU A 486 -4.89 15.01 22.35
C GLU A 486 -3.65 15.31 21.49
N ARG A 487 -2.45 15.29 22.11
CA ARG A 487 -1.17 15.38 21.37
C ARG A 487 -0.95 14.16 20.49
N PHE A 488 -1.40 13.01 20.97
CA PHE A 488 -1.46 11.75 20.24
C PHE A 488 -2.80 11.08 20.52
N LYS A 489 -3.34 10.39 19.52
CA LYS A 489 -4.63 9.70 19.59
C LYS A 489 -4.46 8.24 19.92
N ARG A 490 -3.44 7.58 19.36
CA ARG A 490 -3.26 6.13 19.38
C ARG A 490 -1.81 5.76 19.67
N ILE A 491 -1.58 5.22 20.86
CA ILE A 491 -0.25 4.84 21.33
C ILE A 491 -0.07 3.32 21.20
N LEU A 492 0.98 2.88 20.51
CA LEU A 492 1.45 1.50 20.53
C LEU A 492 2.55 1.34 21.58
N PHE A 493 2.31 0.51 22.60
CA PHE A 493 3.29 0.15 23.60
C PHE A 493 3.90 -1.22 23.27
N LEU A 494 5.15 -1.23 22.81
CA LEU A 494 5.87 -2.43 22.41
C LEU A 494 6.70 -2.99 23.55
N VAL A 495 6.61 -4.31 23.75
CA VAL A 495 7.41 -5.06 24.73
C VAL A 495 8.16 -6.22 24.06
N ASP A 496 9.21 -6.71 24.70
CA ASP A 496 9.95 -7.88 24.22
C ASP A 496 9.13 -9.18 24.31
N ARG A 497 8.51 -9.44 25.47
CA ARG A 497 7.83 -10.72 25.76
C ARG A 497 6.47 -10.51 26.39
N SER A 498 5.58 -11.48 26.20
CA SER A 498 4.20 -11.42 26.70
C SER A 498 4.10 -11.20 28.21
N ALA A 499 5.01 -11.78 29.00
CA ALA A 499 5.04 -11.55 30.46
C ALA A 499 5.28 -10.08 30.84
N LEU A 500 6.13 -9.35 30.10
CA LEU A 500 6.33 -7.91 30.32
C LEU A 500 5.11 -7.11 29.85
N GLY A 501 4.46 -7.57 28.78
CA GLY A 501 3.20 -6.97 28.31
C GLY A 501 2.10 -7.07 29.35
N GLN A 502 1.92 -8.25 29.97
CA GLN A 502 0.94 -8.42 31.04
C GLN A 502 1.27 -7.53 32.24
N GLN A 503 2.53 -7.45 32.66
CA GLN A 503 2.94 -6.55 33.74
C GLN A 503 2.67 -5.07 33.42
N ALA A 504 2.82 -4.66 32.17
CA ALA A 504 2.49 -3.32 31.72
C ALA A 504 0.97 -3.08 31.80
N ILE A 505 0.15 -4.01 31.31
CA ILE A 505 -1.32 -3.96 31.38
C ILE A 505 -1.78 -3.88 32.84
N ASP A 506 -1.27 -4.75 33.71
CA ASP A 506 -1.59 -4.74 35.14
C ASP A 506 -1.23 -3.37 35.76
N SER A 507 -0.06 -2.83 35.41
CA SER A 507 0.36 -1.49 35.87
C SER A 507 -0.55 -0.37 35.35
N PHE A 508 -1.07 -0.48 34.12
CA PHE A 508 -2.01 0.48 33.54
C PHE A 508 -3.36 0.46 34.25
N ASN A 509 -3.76 -0.72 34.75
CA ASN A 509 -5.01 -0.93 35.47
C ASN A 509 -4.92 -0.61 36.97
N ASP A 510 -3.72 -0.64 37.56
CA ASP A 510 -3.49 -0.40 38.99
C ASP A 510 -3.03 1.03 39.31
N THR A 511 -2.36 1.71 38.38
CA THR A 511 -1.82 3.06 38.63
C THR A 511 -2.93 4.10 38.60
N THR A 512 -3.27 4.64 39.77
CA THR A 512 -4.23 5.74 39.91
C THR A 512 -3.67 7.05 39.36
N LEU A 513 -4.48 7.71 38.54
CA LEU A 513 -4.20 8.99 37.89
C LEU A 513 -5.16 10.04 38.47
N GLU A 514 -5.84 10.81 37.63
CA GLU A 514 -6.84 11.77 38.09
C GLU A 514 -8.15 11.11 38.53
N GLN A 515 -8.83 11.75 39.49
CA GLN A 515 -10.14 11.33 40.00
C GLN A 515 -10.18 9.87 40.52
N ASN A 516 -9.02 9.31 40.92
CA ASN A 516 -8.82 7.91 41.30
C ASN A 516 -9.13 6.89 40.20
N HIS A 517 -9.21 7.32 38.94
CA HIS A 517 -9.29 6.41 37.80
C HIS A 517 -7.90 5.97 37.33
N THR A 518 -7.82 4.77 36.77
CA THR A 518 -6.59 4.23 36.18
C THR A 518 -6.58 4.40 34.67
N LEU A 519 -5.44 4.22 34.02
CA LEU A 519 -5.33 4.46 32.57
C LEU A 519 -6.32 3.58 31.79
N GLY A 520 -6.44 2.31 32.17
CA GLY A 520 -7.38 1.36 31.55
C GLY A 520 -8.85 1.61 31.85
N GLN A 521 -9.16 2.44 32.86
CA GLN A 521 -10.53 2.88 33.11
C GLN A 521 -10.89 4.15 32.32
N ILE A 522 -9.89 4.99 32.01
CA ILE A 522 -10.08 6.27 31.30
C ILE A 522 -10.08 6.04 29.78
N TYR A 523 -9.27 5.09 29.31
CA TYR A 523 -9.08 4.81 27.89
C TYR A 523 -9.20 3.31 27.63
N ASP A 524 -9.79 2.95 26.48
CA ASP A 524 -9.82 1.56 26.04
C ASP A 524 -8.41 1.08 25.70
N ILE A 525 -7.96 0.04 26.42
CA ILE A 525 -6.65 -0.61 26.26
C ILE A 525 -6.88 -2.02 25.73
N LYS A 526 -6.42 -2.30 24.51
CA LYS A 526 -6.49 -3.67 23.98
C LYS A 526 -5.32 -4.53 24.48
N GLU A 527 -5.70 -5.68 25.03
CA GLU A 527 -4.78 -6.69 25.57
C GLU A 527 -4.12 -7.54 24.48
N LEU A 528 -3.21 -8.42 24.91
CA LEU A 528 -2.49 -9.34 24.05
C LEU A 528 -3.43 -10.42 23.46
N GLY A 529 -3.87 -10.25 22.22
CA GLY A 529 -4.61 -11.29 21.48
C GLY A 529 -5.73 -10.75 20.57
N ASP A 530 -6.41 -9.68 20.98
CA ASP A 530 -7.43 -9.00 20.18
C ASP A 530 -6.77 -7.93 19.30
N MET A 531 -6.34 -8.36 18.11
CA MET A 531 -5.41 -7.60 17.26
C MET A 531 -6.09 -6.65 16.25
N ALA A 532 -7.42 -6.59 16.22
CA ALA A 532 -8.14 -5.55 15.47
C ALA A 532 -8.39 -4.38 16.41
N ALA A 533 -7.76 -3.22 16.18
CA ALA A 533 -8.08 -2.04 16.95
C ALA A 533 -9.50 -1.58 16.63
N GLU A 534 -10.33 -1.42 17.67
CA GLU A 534 -11.62 -0.76 17.51
C GLU A 534 -11.39 0.75 17.48
N ALA A 535 -12.34 1.51 16.91
CA ALA A 535 -12.21 2.95 16.74
C ALA A 535 -12.03 3.71 18.08
N GLU A 536 -12.35 3.07 19.22
CA GLU A 536 -12.25 3.63 20.56
C GLU A 536 -10.92 3.32 21.26
N THR A 537 -10.14 2.35 20.78
CA THR A 537 -8.87 1.94 21.40
C THR A 537 -7.80 3.03 21.26
N ARG A 538 -7.37 3.59 22.40
CA ARG A 538 -6.36 4.67 22.46
C ARG A 538 -4.96 4.15 22.78
N VAL A 539 -4.85 2.99 23.45
CA VAL A 539 -3.57 2.34 23.76
C VAL A 539 -3.63 0.86 23.35
N GLN A 540 -2.62 0.40 22.62
CA GLN A 540 -2.45 -1.01 22.28
C GLN A 540 -1.12 -1.54 22.82
N VAL A 541 -1.16 -2.66 23.53
CA VAL A 541 0.06 -3.35 23.98
C VAL A 541 0.34 -4.52 23.05
N ALA A 542 1.55 -4.61 22.51
CA ALA A 542 1.95 -5.72 21.65
C ALA A 542 3.40 -6.14 21.88
N THR A 543 3.69 -7.41 21.64
CA THR A 543 5.09 -7.85 21.57
C THR A 543 5.69 -7.46 20.21
N VAL A 544 7.00 -7.20 20.16
CA VAL A 544 7.69 -6.93 18.88
C VAL A 544 7.47 -8.06 17.89
N GLN A 545 7.51 -9.32 18.34
CA GLN A 545 7.29 -10.50 17.50
C GLN A 545 5.87 -10.57 16.92
N ALA A 546 4.85 -10.27 17.74
CA ALA A 546 3.47 -10.23 17.27
C ALA A 546 3.27 -9.14 16.22
N MET A 547 3.90 -7.98 16.43
CA MET A 547 3.78 -6.86 15.50
C MET A 547 4.51 -7.13 14.17
N VAL A 548 5.69 -7.74 14.21
CA VAL A 548 6.39 -8.21 12.99
C VAL A 548 5.53 -9.21 12.22
N SER A 549 4.92 -10.18 12.91
CA SER A 549 4.01 -11.13 12.25
C SER A 549 2.81 -10.41 11.63
N ARG A 550 2.22 -9.44 12.32
CA ARG A 550 1.06 -8.69 11.82
C ARG A 550 1.42 -7.77 10.64
N ILE A 551 2.62 -7.22 10.57
CA ILE A 551 3.07 -6.37 9.44
C ILE A 551 3.42 -7.21 8.20
N PHE A 552 4.18 -8.29 8.37
CA PHE A 552 4.78 -8.98 7.23
C PHE A 552 4.08 -10.27 6.79
N ARG A 553 3.25 -10.87 7.66
CA ARG A 553 2.61 -12.18 7.43
C ARG A 553 1.08 -12.13 7.36
N SER A 554 0.48 -11.02 7.79
CA SER A 554 -0.98 -10.80 7.77
C SER A 554 -1.46 -10.25 6.43
N ASP A 555 -2.71 -10.54 6.09
CA ASP A 555 -3.38 -9.97 4.91
C ASP A 555 -3.91 -8.56 5.13
N ASN A 556 -4.10 -8.17 6.40
CA ASN A 556 -4.50 -6.83 6.82
C ASN A 556 -3.43 -6.28 7.79
N PRO A 557 -2.27 -5.83 7.28
CA PRO A 557 -1.31 -5.10 8.10
C PRO A 557 -1.93 -3.77 8.58
N PRO A 558 -1.51 -3.22 9.73
CA PRO A 558 -1.98 -1.92 10.17
C PRO A 558 -1.55 -0.83 9.17
N PRO A 559 -2.43 0.14 8.87
CA PRO A 559 -2.08 1.27 8.02
C PRO A 559 -0.98 2.14 8.65
N VAL A 560 -0.33 2.96 7.82
CA VAL A 560 0.78 3.84 8.25
C VAL A 560 0.37 4.85 9.32
N GLY A 561 -0.89 5.28 9.32
CA GLY A 561 -1.45 6.19 10.33
C GLY A 561 -2.14 5.51 11.51
N GLU A 562 -2.09 4.17 11.62
CA GLU A 562 -2.77 3.42 12.69
C GLU A 562 -2.34 3.89 14.09
N PHE A 563 -1.04 4.15 14.28
CA PHE A 563 -0.46 4.66 15.51
C PHE A 563 0.26 5.95 15.23
N ASP A 564 0.02 6.97 16.05
CA ASP A 564 0.69 8.26 15.95
C ASP A 564 1.77 8.46 17.03
N CYS A 565 1.86 7.53 17.99
CA CYS A 565 2.97 7.40 18.94
C CYS A 565 3.33 5.92 19.14
N ILE A 566 4.61 5.60 19.13
CA ILE A 566 5.13 4.26 19.43
C ILE A 566 6.11 4.39 20.59
N ILE A 567 5.87 3.64 21.67
CA ILE A 567 6.74 3.57 22.84
C ILE A 567 7.29 2.15 22.92
N VAL A 568 8.62 2.01 22.90
CA VAL A 568 9.30 0.72 22.96
C VAL A 568 9.92 0.52 24.33
N ASP A 569 9.46 -0.49 25.05
CA ASP A 569 10.07 -0.90 26.30
C ASP A 569 11.27 -1.82 26.05
N GLU A 570 12.37 -1.60 26.78
CA GLU A 570 13.64 -2.34 26.63
C GLU A 570 14.22 -2.30 25.20
N ALA A 571 14.26 -1.10 24.60
CA ALA A 571 14.74 -0.84 23.23
C ALA A 571 16.23 -1.17 22.95
N HIS A 572 16.95 -1.78 23.90
CA HIS A 572 18.33 -2.23 23.73
C HIS A 572 18.44 -3.58 23.00
N ARG A 573 17.34 -4.34 22.89
CA ARG A 573 17.33 -5.65 22.22
C ARG A 573 17.18 -5.45 20.72
N GLY A 574 18.29 -5.52 20.00
CA GLY A 574 18.28 -5.58 18.54
C GLY A 574 17.65 -6.89 18.08
N TYR A 575 16.44 -6.83 17.52
CA TYR A 575 15.87 -7.98 16.82
C TYR A 575 16.45 -7.98 15.40
N THR A 576 17.25 -8.98 15.07
CA THR A 576 17.82 -9.26 13.74
C THR A 576 16.74 -9.72 12.76
N LEU A 577 15.66 -8.95 12.66
CA LEU A 577 14.61 -9.12 11.66
C LEU A 577 14.83 -8.18 10.47
N ASP A 578 15.51 -7.06 10.70
CA ASP A 578 16.05 -6.21 9.65
C ASP A 578 17.54 -6.55 9.46
N GLN A 579 17.82 -7.60 8.68
CA GLN A 579 19.06 -7.58 7.89
C GLN A 579 18.81 -6.60 6.72
N GLU A 580 18.68 -5.34 7.10
CA GLU A 580 18.83 -4.19 6.22
C GLU A 580 20.19 -4.32 5.50
N MET A 581 20.25 -3.95 4.21
CA MET A 581 21.47 -4.11 3.40
C MET A 581 22.68 -3.56 4.16
N THR A 582 23.68 -4.40 4.39
CA THR A 582 24.92 -3.98 5.03
C THR A 582 25.66 -2.99 4.14
N GLU A 583 26.45 -2.08 4.71
CA GLU A 583 27.27 -1.12 3.94
C GLU A 583 28.16 -1.82 2.90
N GLY A 584 28.60 -3.06 3.18
CA GLY A 584 29.34 -3.90 2.23
C GLY A 584 28.49 -4.42 1.06
N GLU A 585 27.20 -4.72 1.26
CA GLU A 585 26.29 -5.13 0.19
C GLU A 585 25.88 -3.95 -0.71
N LEU A 586 25.83 -2.73 -0.16
CA LEU A 586 25.66 -1.48 -0.92
C LEU A 586 26.86 -1.22 -1.86
N ALA A 587 28.09 -1.50 -1.41
CA ALA A 587 29.30 -1.29 -2.20
C ALA A 587 29.52 -2.32 -3.33
N VAL A 588 28.91 -3.51 -3.23
CA VAL A 588 29.02 -4.59 -4.24
C VAL A 588 27.98 -4.44 -5.35
N ARG A 589 26.89 -3.70 -5.12
CA ARG A 589 25.95 -3.33 -6.19
C ARG A 589 26.46 -2.09 -6.91
N ASP A 590 26.53 -2.19 -8.23
CA ASP A 590 27.01 -1.11 -9.09
C ASP A 590 26.12 0.12 -8.93
N HIS A 591 26.72 1.29 -8.64
CA HIS A 591 26.00 2.55 -8.49
C HIS A 591 25.15 2.91 -9.72
N SER A 592 25.48 2.38 -10.90
CA SER A 592 24.69 2.50 -12.13
C SER A 592 23.37 1.73 -12.13
N GLN A 593 23.12 0.88 -11.12
CA GLN A 593 21.87 0.13 -10.93
C GLN A 593 20.79 0.95 -10.20
N TYR A 594 21.17 2.12 -9.66
CA TYR A 594 20.29 3.00 -8.88
C TYR A 594 20.31 4.46 -9.37
N LEU A 595 21.25 4.82 -10.25
CA LEU A 595 21.25 6.01 -11.12
C LEU A 595 20.54 5.68 -12.45
#